data_AF-A0A3E1P4C0-F1
#
_entry.id   AF-A0A3E1P4C0-F1
#
_cell.length_a   1.000
_cell.length_b   1.000
_cell.length_c   1.000
_cell.angle_alpha   90.00
_cell.angle_beta   90.00
_cell.angle_gamma   90.00
#
_symmetry.space_group_name_H-M   'P 1'
#
loop_
_entity.id
_entity.type
_entity.pdbx_description
1 polymer ?
#
loop_
_entity_poly.entity_id
_entity_poly.type
_entity_poly.pdbx_seq_one_letter_code
_entity_poly.pdbx_strand_id
1 'polypeptide(L)'
;MLEPSLYGIHKTNRKGNDLWGKNQFNSTFPASLACYMRDKDIKAVYLKVNEQLQVVAEEISIDDLFNTTAPNEEITFSFESKYQPYQKFAFDDIKGIDLVIKHGEEWCRPLEVKLTVVPDQTTYNEIEANWGAELVIRPASTSYCALGIAESCENDLREIRDIFEPVCYGIQHWDSKLEISSIQGNLITVLDIFQRRFCQKQKPFLMQPIWKTKGKSPLLADNAFDIFVWSDFALCRTFIDRSTSPQTEVNRFMRSSARLAKVLYDLSSTGKAHLEKIYSALTYGLQSDKEFALSGKITRHYMNSPRRVHPILPPKILTELILNGGEKKLSPERRFDQTIYYSTESLFNEL
;
A
#
# COMPACT_ATOMS: atom_id res chain seq x y z
N MET A 1 -7.32 -36.12 -5.13
CA MET A 1 -7.28 -35.08 -4.07
C MET A 1 -7.28 -33.74 -4.75
N LEU A 2 -8.09 -32.79 -4.28
CA LEU A 2 -8.03 -31.41 -4.76
C LEU A 2 -6.68 -30.79 -4.36
N GLU A 3 -6.13 -29.92 -5.20
CA GLU A 3 -4.87 -29.25 -4.89
C GLU A 3 -5.07 -28.13 -3.85
N PRO A 4 -4.11 -27.91 -2.94
CA PRO A 4 -4.10 -26.77 -2.03
C PRO A 4 -4.27 -25.45 -2.78
N SER A 5 -5.30 -24.68 -2.40
CA SER A 5 -5.65 -23.43 -3.07
C SER A 5 -6.13 -22.36 -2.09
N LEU A 6 -6.29 -21.14 -2.59
CA LEU A 6 -6.85 -20.01 -1.85
C LEU A 6 -8.16 -19.56 -2.50
N TYR A 7 -9.13 -19.18 -1.68
CA TYR A 7 -10.43 -18.70 -2.11
C TYR A 7 -10.34 -17.58 -3.16
N GLY A 8 -11.16 -17.67 -4.21
CA GLY A 8 -11.30 -16.63 -5.24
C GLY A 8 -10.08 -16.40 -6.15
N ILE A 9 -8.95 -17.08 -5.94
CA ILE A 9 -7.76 -16.95 -6.81
C ILE A 9 -7.80 -18.04 -7.88
N HIS A 10 -8.61 -17.82 -8.92
CA HIS A 10 -8.81 -18.79 -10.00
C HIS A 10 -7.77 -18.67 -11.12
N LYS A 11 -7.50 -17.44 -11.59
CA LYS A 11 -6.51 -17.16 -12.64
C LYS A 11 -5.35 -16.38 -12.04
N THR A 12 -4.16 -16.97 -12.03
CA THR A 12 -2.97 -16.37 -11.40
C THR A 12 -1.69 -16.82 -12.09
N ASN A 13 -0.64 -15.98 -12.03
CA ASN A 13 0.69 -16.34 -12.49
C ASN A 13 1.50 -17.18 -11.46
N ARG A 14 0.97 -17.39 -10.25
CA ARG A 14 1.56 -18.28 -9.22
C ARG A 14 0.86 -19.64 -9.23
N LYS A 15 1.59 -20.74 -9.09
CA LYS A 15 1.03 -22.11 -9.09
C LYS A 15 1.54 -22.95 -7.94
N GLY A 16 0.70 -23.86 -7.43
CA GLY A 16 1.08 -24.83 -6.40
C GLY A 16 1.74 -24.19 -5.17
N ASN A 17 2.98 -24.57 -4.88
CA ASN A 17 3.74 -24.07 -3.73
C ASN A 17 4.02 -22.56 -3.78
N ASP A 18 3.98 -21.92 -4.95
CA ASP A 18 4.21 -20.48 -5.10
C ASP A 18 3.08 -19.64 -4.48
N LEU A 19 1.95 -20.25 -4.13
CA LEU A 19 0.88 -19.57 -3.36
C LEU A 19 1.20 -19.46 -1.86
N TRP A 20 2.08 -20.32 -1.34
CA TRP A 20 2.28 -20.57 0.10
C TRP A 20 3.65 -20.14 0.60
N GLY A 21 4.60 -19.89 -0.32
CA GLY A 21 5.97 -19.54 0.00
C GLY A 21 6.11 -18.30 0.90
N LYS A 22 7.29 -18.19 1.54
CA LYS A 22 7.60 -17.20 2.60
C LYS A 22 7.25 -15.75 2.24
N ASN A 23 7.47 -15.34 0.99
CA ASN A 23 7.21 -13.98 0.53
C ASN A 23 5.91 -13.88 -0.27
N GLN A 24 5.42 -15.02 -0.76
CA GLN A 24 4.25 -15.09 -1.63
C GLN A 24 2.95 -15.11 -0.84
N PHE A 25 2.88 -15.85 0.27
CA PHE A 25 1.68 -15.94 1.09
C PHE A 25 1.21 -14.57 1.61
N ASN A 26 2.18 -13.69 1.91
CA ASN A 26 1.91 -12.32 2.35
C ASN A 26 1.27 -11.41 1.28
N SER A 27 1.13 -11.88 0.04
CA SER A 27 0.41 -11.19 -1.03
C SER A 27 -0.77 -12.00 -1.58
N THR A 28 -0.68 -13.33 -1.62
CA THR A 28 -1.79 -14.20 -2.03
C THR A 28 -2.90 -14.27 -0.99
N PHE A 29 -2.59 -14.36 0.31
CA PHE A 29 -3.62 -14.32 1.36
C PHE A 29 -4.44 -13.02 1.33
N PRO A 30 -3.82 -11.82 1.27
CA PRO A 30 -4.53 -10.57 1.02
C PRO A 30 -5.49 -10.58 -0.17
N ALA A 31 -5.06 -11.11 -1.32
CA ALA A 31 -5.90 -11.19 -2.50
C ALA A 31 -7.10 -12.12 -2.27
N SER A 32 -6.88 -13.28 -1.66
CA SER A 32 -7.93 -14.23 -1.28
C SER A 32 -8.94 -13.63 -0.31
N LEU A 33 -8.46 -12.91 0.71
CA LEU A 33 -9.31 -12.20 1.65
C LEU A 33 -10.17 -11.12 0.96
N ALA A 34 -9.59 -10.38 0.02
CA ALA A 34 -10.33 -9.40 -0.78
C ALA A 34 -11.41 -10.08 -1.64
N CYS A 35 -11.11 -11.20 -2.29
CA CYS A 35 -12.11 -11.98 -3.03
C CYS A 35 -13.28 -12.43 -2.14
N TYR A 36 -12.98 -12.95 -0.95
CA TYR A 36 -14.01 -13.34 0.01
C TYR A 36 -14.88 -12.16 0.44
N MET A 37 -14.26 -11.03 0.77
CA MET A 37 -14.99 -9.81 1.10
C MET A 37 -15.88 -9.36 -0.06
N ARG A 38 -15.40 -9.45 -1.30
CA ARG A 38 -16.15 -9.13 -2.51
C ARG A 38 -17.40 -9.99 -2.66
N ASP A 39 -17.27 -11.31 -2.59
CA ASP A 39 -18.39 -12.24 -2.82
C ASP A 39 -19.42 -12.21 -1.67
N LYS A 40 -19.02 -11.70 -0.50
CA LYS A 40 -19.90 -11.48 0.66
C LYS A 40 -20.46 -10.05 0.75
N ASP A 41 -20.19 -9.19 -0.24
CA ASP A 41 -20.54 -7.76 -0.23
C ASP A 41 -20.05 -7.00 1.02
N ILE A 42 -18.87 -7.39 1.52
CA ILE A 42 -18.22 -6.76 2.67
C ILE A 42 -17.24 -5.72 2.16
N LYS A 43 -17.53 -4.44 2.40
CA LYS A 43 -16.65 -3.33 2.01
C LYS A 43 -15.37 -3.29 2.82
N ALA A 44 -14.30 -2.78 2.23
CA ALA A 44 -13.05 -2.45 2.90
C ALA A 44 -13.08 -1.02 3.47
N VAL A 45 -12.18 -0.71 4.40
CA VAL A 45 -11.98 0.65 4.90
C VAL A 45 -11.07 1.40 3.92
N TYR A 46 -11.55 2.49 3.33
CA TYR A 46 -10.76 3.32 2.41
C TYR A 46 -10.25 4.58 3.10
N LEU A 47 -8.93 4.76 3.08
CA LEU A 47 -8.22 5.88 3.64
C LEU A 47 -7.86 6.87 2.52
N LYS A 48 -8.43 8.06 2.60
CA LYS A 48 -8.33 9.08 1.55
C LYS A 48 -8.07 10.46 2.13
N VAL A 49 -7.41 11.32 1.37
CA VAL A 49 -7.12 12.70 1.76
C VAL A 49 -8.31 13.60 1.41
N ASN A 50 -8.80 14.39 2.36
CA ASN A 50 -9.83 15.40 2.11
C ASN A 50 -9.21 16.76 1.71
N GLU A 51 -10.05 17.76 1.42
CA GLU A 51 -9.62 19.11 1.03
C GLU A 51 -8.82 19.84 2.12
N GLN A 52 -9.00 19.43 3.39
CA GLN A 52 -8.26 19.92 4.55
C GLN A 52 -6.93 19.18 4.75
N LEU A 53 -6.53 18.31 3.80
CA LEU A 53 -5.32 17.48 3.84
C LEU A 53 -5.30 16.47 5.00
N GLN A 54 -6.47 16.09 5.52
CA GLN A 54 -6.61 15.06 6.54
C GLN A 54 -6.90 13.72 5.88
N VAL A 55 -6.29 12.65 6.39
CA VAL A 55 -6.69 11.30 6.02
C VAL A 55 -7.96 10.93 6.77
N VAL A 56 -9.02 10.66 6.02
CA VAL A 56 -10.32 10.24 6.53
C VAL A 56 -10.62 8.81 6.07
N ALA A 57 -11.41 8.10 6.87
CA ALA A 57 -11.85 6.74 6.58
C ALA A 57 -13.28 6.75 6.02
N GLU A 58 -13.48 6.09 4.88
CA GLU A 58 -14.78 5.74 4.32
C GLU A 58 -14.83 4.26 3.95
N GLU A 59 -15.89 3.82 3.28
CA GLU A 59 -15.99 2.45 2.80
C GLU A 59 -15.79 2.39 1.28
N ILE A 60 -15.12 1.34 0.80
CA ILE A 60 -14.95 1.05 -0.62
C ILE A 60 -15.36 -0.38 -0.92
N SER A 61 -16.06 -0.60 -2.04
CA SER A 61 -16.33 -1.95 -2.52
C SER A 61 -15.04 -2.60 -3.03
N ILE A 62 -14.98 -3.93 -3.03
CA ILE A 62 -13.83 -4.61 -3.64
C ILE A 62 -13.86 -4.47 -5.18
N ASP A 63 -15.02 -4.26 -5.79
CA ASP A 63 -15.14 -3.92 -7.22
C ASP A 63 -14.40 -2.62 -7.55
N ASP A 64 -14.59 -1.57 -6.75
CA ASP A 64 -13.90 -0.27 -6.95
C ASP A 64 -12.39 -0.38 -6.69
N LEU A 65 -12.00 -1.17 -5.67
CA LEU A 65 -10.61 -1.48 -5.38
C LEU A 65 -9.95 -2.18 -6.59
N PHE A 66 -10.57 -3.25 -7.10
CA PHE A 66 -10.07 -4.02 -8.24
C PHE A 66 -10.27 -3.32 -9.58
N ASN A 67 -11.10 -2.27 -9.63
CA ASN A 67 -11.47 -1.53 -10.83
C ASN A 67 -12.19 -2.41 -11.87
N THR A 68 -13.08 -3.29 -11.43
CA THR A 68 -13.88 -4.16 -12.29
C THR A 68 -15.04 -4.76 -11.51
N THR A 69 -16.15 -5.00 -12.19
CA THR A 69 -17.32 -5.73 -11.67
C THR A 69 -17.37 -7.19 -12.14
N ALA A 70 -16.39 -7.63 -12.95
CA ALA A 70 -16.30 -9.01 -13.41
C ALA A 70 -16.04 -9.95 -12.24
N PRO A 71 -16.70 -11.12 -12.17
CA PRO A 71 -16.60 -12.03 -11.02
C PRO A 71 -15.18 -12.55 -10.79
N ASN A 72 -14.90 -13.08 -9.60
CA ASN A 72 -13.55 -13.50 -9.19
C ASN A 72 -12.95 -14.58 -10.11
N GLU A 73 -13.79 -15.41 -10.73
CA GLU A 73 -13.43 -16.44 -11.69
C GLU A 73 -12.93 -15.87 -13.03
N GLU A 74 -13.34 -14.64 -13.35
CA GLU A 74 -13.03 -14.01 -14.63
C GLU A 74 -11.78 -13.13 -14.57
N ILE A 75 -11.42 -12.62 -13.40
CA ILE A 75 -10.25 -11.76 -13.18
C ILE A 75 -8.95 -12.56 -13.01
N THR A 76 -7.84 -11.96 -13.41
CA THR A 76 -6.49 -12.53 -13.31
C THR A 76 -5.64 -11.76 -12.31
N PHE A 77 -5.07 -12.48 -11.33
CA PHE A 77 -4.15 -11.98 -10.31
C PHE A 77 -2.70 -12.18 -10.77
N SER A 78 -2.08 -11.12 -11.26
CA SER A 78 -0.68 -11.14 -11.71
C SER A 78 0.22 -10.58 -10.61
N PHE A 79 0.80 -11.46 -9.80
CA PHE A 79 1.70 -11.08 -8.71
C PHE A 79 3.08 -10.68 -9.23
N GLU A 80 3.76 -9.77 -8.53
CA GLU A 80 5.14 -9.31 -8.85
C GLU A 80 5.30 -8.90 -10.33
N SER A 81 4.24 -8.32 -10.89
CA SER A 81 4.11 -8.04 -12.32
C SER A 81 4.11 -6.55 -12.60
N LYS A 82 4.46 -6.17 -13.84
CA LYS A 82 4.45 -4.77 -14.28
C LYS A 82 3.06 -4.36 -14.68
N TYR A 83 2.59 -3.21 -14.22
CA TYR A 83 1.40 -2.57 -14.78
C TYR A 83 1.80 -1.77 -16.03
N GLN A 84 1.79 -2.42 -17.18
CA GLN A 84 2.30 -1.87 -18.43
C GLN A 84 1.74 -0.49 -18.82
N PRO A 85 0.46 -0.14 -18.53
CA PRO A 85 -0.04 1.19 -18.84
C PRO A 85 0.79 2.33 -18.24
N TYR A 86 1.46 2.13 -17.10
CA TYR A 86 2.30 3.17 -16.49
C TYR A 86 3.63 3.40 -17.21
N GLN A 87 4.06 2.50 -18.10
CA GLN A 87 5.34 2.62 -18.82
C GLN A 87 5.40 3.89 -19.69
N LYS A 88 4.24 4.41 -20.13
CA LYS A 88 4.16 5.65 -20.92
C LYS A 88 4.69 6.88 -20.17
N PHE A 89 4.72 6.85 -18.84
CA PHE A 89 5.20 7.94 -17.97
C PHE A 89 6.67 7.79 -17.55
N ALA A 90 7.35 6.72 -17.95
CA ALA A 90 8.73 6.48 -17.58
C ALA A 90 9.62 6.32 -18.81
N PHE A 91 10.83 6.88 -18.74
CA PHE A 91 11.89 6.55 -19.70
C PHE A 91 12.52 5.19 -19.41
N ASP A 92 12.66 4.88 -18.13
CA ASP A 92 13.26 3.64 -17.64
C ASP A 92 12.18 2.56 -17.41
N ASP A 93 12.62 1.33 -17.14
CA ASP A 93 11.71 0.22 -16.81
C ASP A 93 11.04 0.44 -15.44
N ILE A 94 9.70 0.47 -15.41
CA ILE A 94 8.92 0.76 -14.18
C ILE A 94 9.01 -0.32 -13.09
N LYS A 95 9.62 -1.49 -13.38
CA LYS A 95 9.67 -2.68 -12.51
C LYS A 95 8.28 -3.20 -12.13
N GLY A 96 8.23 -4.33 -11.41
CA GLY A 96 6.98 -4.94 -10.95
C GLY A 96 6.43 -4.29 -9.69
N ILE A 97 5.11 -4.46 -9.47
CA ILE A 97 4.41 -4.19 -8.21
C ILE A 97 3.87 -5.52 -7.64
N ASP A 98 3.50 -5.54 -6.35
CA ASP A 98 3.07 -6.75 -5.64
C ASP A 98 1.90 -7.47 -6.34
N LEU A 99 0.89 -6.75 -6.84
CA LEU A 99 -0.28 -7.33 -7.51
C LEU A 99 -0.79 -6.45 -8.64
N VAL A 100 -1.09 -7.05 -9.79
CA VAL A 100 -1.83 -6.44 -10.87
C VAL A 100 -3.10 -7.24 -11.15
N ILE A 101 -4.24 -6.55 -11.13
CA ILE A 101 -5.55 -7.09 -11.50
C ILE A 101 -5.80 -6.86 -12.99
N LYS A 102 -6.27 -7.90 -13.68
CA LYS A 102 -6.70 -7.85 -15.08
C LYS A 102 -8.04 -8.53 -15.28
N HIS A 103 -8.75 -8.12 -16.33
CA HIS A 103 -9.92 -8.81 -16.85
C HIS A 103 -9.73 -9.04 -18.35
N GLY A 104 -9.46 -10.29 -18.75
CA GLY A 104 -8.97 -10.58 -20.10
C GLY A 104 -7.67 -9.82 -20.39
N GLU A 105 -7.68 -9.03 -21.47
CA GLU A 105 -6.55 -8.15 -21.85
C GLU A 105 -6.59 -6.76 -21.17
N GLU A 106 -7.68 -6.44 -20.46
CA GLU A 106 -7.84 -5.14 -19.79
C GLU A 106 -7.00 -5.07 -18.51
N TRP A 107 -6.32 -3.95 -18.33
CA TRP A 107 -5.57 -3.62 -17.13
C TRP A 107 -6.48 -2.88 -16.15
N CYS A 108 -6.78 -3.49 -15.01
CA CYS A 108 -7.76 -2.94 -14.07
C CYS A 108 -7.07 -2.09 -12.98
N ARG A 109 -6.16 -2.69 -12.20
CA ARG A 109 -5.53 -2.00 -11.05
C ARG A 109 -4.14 -2.56 -10.70
N PRO A 110 -3.12 -1.71 -10.51
CA PRO A 110 -1.92 -2.07 -9.76
C PRO A 110 -2.10 -1.82 -8.26
N LEU A 111 -1.73 -2.79 -7.43
CA LEU A 111 -1.84 -2.71 -5.98
C LEU A 111 -0.52 -3.07 -5.31
N GLU A 112 -0.09 -2.21 -4.38
CA GLU A 112 0.88 -2.60 -3.35
C GLU A 112 0.14 -3.40 -2.27
N VAL A 113 0.78 -4.44 -1.73
CA VAL A 113 0.15 -5.31 -0.74
C VAL A 113 0.98 -5.35 0.55
N LYS A 114 0.35 -5.02 1.68
CA LYS A 114 0.98 -5.06 3.02
C LYS A 114 0.09 -5.78 4.01
N LEU A 115 0.36 -7.06 4.22
CA LEU A 115 -0.21 -7.79 5.34
C LEU A 115 0.45 -7.31 6.63
N THR A 116 -0.33 -6.76 7.59
CA THR A 116 0.22 -6.20 8.85
C THR A 116 -0.51 -6.66 10.12
N VAL A 117 0.21 -6.77 11.23
CA VAL A 117 -0.35 -7.21 12.53
C VAL A 117 -0.81 -6.03 13.38
N VAL A 118 -1.90 -6.22 14.13
CA VAL A 118 -2.35 -5.29 15.17
C VAL A 118 -2.49 -6.05 16.50
N PRO A 119 -1.84 -5.62 17.60
CA PRO A 119 -0.91 -4.50 17.70
C PRO A 119 0.48 -4.82 17.14
N ASP A 120 1.18 -3.78 16.71
CA ASP A 120 2.60 -3.81 16.43
C ASP A 120 3.46 -3.78 17.72
N GLN A 121 4.78 -3.85 17.54
CA GLN A 121 5.73 -3.83 18.66
C GLN A 121 5.73 -2.51 19.45
N THR A 122 5.25 -1.41 18.86
CA THR A 122 5.27 -0.10 19.52
C THR A 122 4.02 0.18 20.34
N THR A 123 2.90 -0.47 20.04
CA THR A 123 1.59 -0.18 20.64
C THR A 123 1.01 -1.31 21.48
N TYR A 124 1.61 -2.51 21.50
CA TYR A 124 1.06 -3.68 22.20
C TYR A 124 0.83 -3.50 23.72
N ASN A 125 1.56 -2.60 24.37
CA ASN A 125 1.44 -2.29 25.80
C ASN A 125 0.40 -1.20 26.09
N GLU A 126 -0.18 -0.59 25.06
CA GLU A 126 -1.22 0.43 25.23
C GLU A 126 -2.61 -0.23 25.30
N ILE A 127 -3.63 0.54 25.66
CA ILE A 127 -5.03 0.10 25.58
C ILE A 127 -5.40 -0.23 24.11
N GLU A 128 -6.34 -1.15 23.89
CA GLU A 128 -6.68 -1.62 22.54
C GLU A 128 -7.07 -0.50 21.58
N ALA A 129 -7.75 0.54 22.08
CA ALA A 129 -8.11 1.73 21.32
C ALA A 129 -6.90 2.41 20.65
N ASN A 130 -5.70 2.23 21.20
CA ASN A 130 -4.46 2.86 20.76
C ASN A 130 -3.54 1.94 19.93
N TRP A 131 -3.95 0.68 19.70
CA TRP A 131 -3.17 -0.28 18.92
C TRP A 131 -3.05 0.09 17.44
N GLY A 132 -1.87 -0.04 16.85
CA GLY A 132 -1.64 0.23 15.44
C GLY A 132 -0.82 -0.85 14.76
N ALA A 133 -0.68 -0.74 13.45
CA ALA A 133 0.11 -1.64 12.62
C ALA A 133 1.37 -0.94 12.11
N GLU A 134 2.51 -1.62 12.10
CA GLU A 134 3.71 -1.10 11.44
C GLU A 134 3.53 -1.22 9.92
N LEU A 135 3.88 -0.15 9.20
CA LEU A 135 3.87 -0.10 7.74
C LEU A 135 5.27 0.24 7.21
N VAL A 136 5.86 -0.66 6.42
CA VAL A 136 7.19 -0.46 5.81
C VAL A 136 7.02 -0.35 4.30
N ILE A 137 7.50 0.77 3.73
CA ILE A 137 7.31 1.11 2.32
C ILE A 137 8.65 1.07 1.58
N ARG A 138 8.64 0.48 0.38
CA ARG A 138 9.82 0.40 -0.49
C ARG A 138 9.80 1.53 -1.53
N PRO A 139 10.97 1.89 -2.09
CA PRO A 139 11.03 2.94 -3.11
C PRO A 139 10.18 2.64 -4.36
N ALA A 140 10.08 1.37 -4.75
CA ALA A 140 9.23 0.94 -5.86
C ALA A 140 7.75 1.32 -5.63
N SER A 141 7.27 1.22 -4.39
CA SER A 141 5.88 1.54 -4.03
C SER A 141 5.61 3.05 -4.19
N THR A 142 6.51 3.92 -3.73
CA THR A 142 6.33 5.38 -3.93
C THR A 142 6.50 5.79 -5.39
N SER A 143 7.29 5.05 -6.16
CA SER A 143 7.41 5.24 -7.61
C SER A 143 6.10 4.93 -8.32
N TYR A 144 5.52 3.76 -8.04
CA TYR A 144 4.21 3.36 -8.55
C TYR A 144 3.08 4.29 -8.09
N CYS A 145 3.16 4.80 -6.86
CA CYS A 145 2.25 5.82 -6.36
C CYS A 145 2.29 7.07 -7.24
N ALA A 146 3.49 7.61 -7.51
CA ALA A 146 3.64 8.78 -8.38
C ALA A 146 3.15 8.54 -9.81
N LEU A 147 3.37 7.35 -10.37
CA LEU A 147 2.84 6.96 -11.69
C LEU A 147 1.31 6.87 -11.69
N GLY A 148 0.73 6.36 -10.61
CA GLY A 148 -0.73 6.33 -10.45
C GLY A 148 -1.32 7.74 -10.42
N ILE A 149 -0.71 8.64 -9.65
CA ILE A 149 -1.11 10.04 -9.60
C ILE A 149 -1.00 10.69 -10.98
N ALA A 150 0.07 10.41 -11.72
CA ALA A 150 0.29 10.91 -13.07
C ALA A 150 -0.80 10.48 -14.05
N GLU A 151 -1.20 9.20 -14.01
CA GLU A 151 -2.31 8.69 -14.82
C GLU A 151 -3.62 9.40 -14.49
N SER A 152 -3.93 9.55 -13.21
CA SER A 152 -5.17 10.22 -12.77
C SER A 152 -5.22 11.70 -13.16
N CYS A 153 -4.06 12.34 -13.33
CA CYS A 153 -3.93 13.76 -13.63
C CYS A 153 -3.34 14.04 -15.03
N GLU A 154 -3.41 13.07 -15.95
CA GLU A 154 -2.76 13.17 -17.27
C GLU A 154 -3.27 14.37 -18.09
N ASN A 155 -4.52 14.77 -17.86
CA ASN A 155 -5.15 15.92 -18.53
C ASN A 155 -4.84 17.28 -17.85
N ASP A 156 -4.10 17.27 -16.74
CA ASP A 156 -3.86 18.46 -15.90
C ASP A 156 -2.38 18.75 -15.70
N LEU A 157 -1.50 18.12 -16.51
CA LEU A 157 -0.05 18.26 -16.38
C LEU A 157 0.42 19.73 -16.41
N ARG A 158 -0.25 20.59 -17.18
CA ARG A 158 0.07 22.03 -17.20
C ARG A 158 -0.19 22.69 -15.85
N GLU A 159 -1.33 22.41 -15.23
CA GLU A 159 -1.67 22.96 -13.92
C GLU A 159 -0.76 22.42 -12.82
N ILE A 160 -0.36 21.14 -12.91
CA ILE A 160 0.66 20.56 -12.05
C ILE A 160 1.98 21.33 -12.21
N ARG A 161 2.42 21.59 -13.44
CA ARG A 161 3.63 22.37 -13.69
C ARG A 161 3.55 23.74 -13.04
N ASP A 162 2.43 24.45 -13.21
CA ASP A 162 2.24 25.80 -12.64
C ASP A 162 2.36 25.80 -11.10
N ILE A 163 2.00 24.70 -10.43
CA ILE A 163 2.15 24.53 -8.97
C ILE A 163 3.62 24.30 -8.57
N PHE A 164 4.33 23.45 -9.29
CA PHE A 164 5.69 23.02 -8.90
C PHE A 164 6.79 23.95 -9.43
N GLU A 165 6.63 24.54 -10.62
CA GLU A 165 7.65 25.35 -11.30
C GLU A 165 8.23 26.50 -10.44
N PRO A 166 7.44 27.27 -9.66
CA PRO A 166 7.97 28.35 -8.83
C PRO A 166 9.03 27.92 -7.79
N VAL A 167 8.99 26.65 -7.37
CA VAL A 167 9.95 26.09 -6.41
C VAL A 167 10.97 25.21 -7.12
N CYS A 168 10.50 24.28 -7.97
CA CYS A 168 11.32 23.24 -8.56
C CYS A 168 12.26 23.71 -9.67
N TYR A 169 11.92 24.79 -10.39
CA TYR A 169 12.79 25.35 -11.42
C TYR A 169 14.11 25.90 -10.86
N GLY A 170 14.08 26.45 -9.65
CA GLY A 170 15.25 27.03 -9.01
C GLY A 170 16.27 26.01 -8.50
N ILE A 171 15.86 24.73 -8.37
CA ILE A 171 16.69 23.68 -7.77
C ILE A 171 17.76 23.22 -8.75
N GLN A 172 19.02 23.52 -8.46
CA GLN A 172 20.17 23.16 -9.29
C GLN A 172 20.65 21.73 -9.02
N HIS A 173 20.78 21.36 -7.74
CA HIS A 173 21.31 20.07 -7.31
C HIS A 173 20.29 19.34 -6.43
N TRP A 174 19.38 18.60 -7.07
CA TRP A 174 18.37 17.79 -6.39
C TRP A 174 18.95 16.74 -5.43
N ASP A 175 20.18 16.30 -5.64
CA ASP A 175 20.93 15.37 -4.80
C ASP A 175 21.66 16.03 -3.61
N SER A 176 21.69 17.37 -3.56
CA SER A 176 22.31 18.14 -2.48
C SER A 176 21.42 18.17 -1.24
N LYS A 177 21.92 17.61 -0.12
CA LYS A 177 21.22 17.70 1.18
C LYS A 177 21.00 19.14 1.61
N LEU A 178 22.01 20.00 1.44
CA LEU A 178 21.96 21.39 1.89
C LEU A 178 20.89 22.17 1.14
N GLU A 179 20.79 21.97 -0.17
CA GLU A 179 19.81 22.64 -1.01
C GLU A 179 18.39 22.15 -0.68
N ILE A 180 18.18 20.83 -0.59
CA ILE A 180 16.85 20.27 -0.28
C ILE A 180 16.39 20.66 1.14
N SER A 181 17.29 20.67 2.12
CA SER A 181 16.98 21.14 3.48
C SER A 181 16.62 22.63 3.50
N SER A 182 17.30 23.49 2.71
CA SER A 182 17.05 24.94 2.71
C SER A 182 15.70 25.31 2.09
N ILE A 183 15.18 24.49 1.17
CA ILE A 183 13.88 24.71 0.51
C ILE A 183 12.76 23.80 1.03
N GLN A 184 13.00 23.03 2.09
CA GLN A 184 12.06 22.03 2.62
C GLN A 184 10.63 22.59 2.78
N GLY A 185 10.48 23.73 3.44
CA GLY A 185 9.16 24.35 3.66
C GLY A 185 8.41 24.67 2.35
N ASN A 186 9.15 25.11 1.32
CA ASN A 186 8.57 25.41 0.01
C ASN A 186 8.15 24.13 -0.73
N LEU A 187 8.97 23.07 -0.67
CA LEU A 187 8.62 21.76 -1.24
C LEU A 187 7.36 21.17 -0.60
N ILE A 188 7.24 21.26 0.74
CA ILE A 188 6.03 20.80 1.43
C ILE A 188 4.82 21.65 1.06
N THR A 189 4.99 22.97 0.96
CA THR A 189 3.89 23.87 0.57
C THR A 189 3.36 23.55 -0.83
N VAL A 190 4.21 23.31 -1.82
CA VAL A 190 3.75 22.96 -3.18
C VAL A 190 3.07 21.59 -3.22
N LEU A 191 3.56 20.62 -2.43
CA LEU A 191 2.91 19.31 -2.30
C LEU A 191 1.53 19.41 -1.63
N ASP A 192 1.37 20.28 -0.64
CA ASP A 192 0.09 20.55 0.02
C ASP A 192 -0.91 21.24 -0.93
N ILE A 193 -0.45 22.22 -1.72
CA ILE A 193 -1.26 22.86 -2.76
C ILE A 193 -1.71 21.83 -3.80
N PHE A 194 -0.77 21.01 -4.28
CA PHE A 194 -1.04 19.93 -5.22
C PHE A 194 -2.09 18.96 -4.68
N GLN A 195 -1.89 18.42 -3.47
CA GLN A 195 -2.83 17.45 -2.92
C GLN A 195 -4.21 18.06 -2.67
N ARG A 196 -4.29 19.33 -2.23
CA ARG A 196 -5.58 20.00 -2.06
C ARG A 196 -6.30 20.16 -3.40
N ARG A 197 -5.58 20.57 -4.45
CA ARG A 197 -6.14 20.79 -5.78
C ARG A 197 -6.66 19.50 -6.43
N PHE A 198 -5.93 18.41 -6.26
CA PHE A 198 -6.20 17.16 -6.99
C PHE A 198 -6.74 16.03 -6.09
N CYS A 199 -7.15 16.31 -4.85
CA CYS A 199 -7.62 15.27 -3.92
C CYS A 199 -8.76 14.41 -4.48
N GLN A 200 -9.64 14.96 -5.32
CA GLN A 200 -10.72 14.19 -5.95
C GLN A 200 -10.26 13.20 -7.03
N LYS A 201 -8.98 13.25 -7.43
CA LYS A 201 -8.37 12.35 -8.42
C LYS A 201 -7.53 11.23 -7.79
N GLN A 202 -7.48 11.17 -6.46
CA GLN A 202 -6.81 10.08 -5.74
C GLN A 202 -7.51 8.76 -6.04
N LYS A 203 -6.74 7.66 -6.04
CA LYS A 203 -7.29 6.32 -6.29
C LYS A 203 -6.71 5.27 -5.34
N PRO A 204 -7.42 4.13 -5.15
CA PRO A 204 -6.89 3.00 -4.39
C PRO A 204 -5.51 2.57 -4.88
N PHE A 205 -4.57 2.38 -3.95
CA PHE A 205 -3.20 2.02 -4.28
C PHE A 205 -2.63 0.91 -3.39
N LEU A 206 -2.67 1.09 -2.08
CA LEU A 206 -2.11 0.13 -1.13
C LEU A 206 -3.24 -0.65 -0.45
N MET A 207 -3.28 -1.96 -0.67
CA MET A 207 -4.14 -2.87 0.06
C MET A 207 -3.39 -3.37 1.30
N GLN A 208 -3.83 -2.94 2.48
CA GLN A 208 -3.27 -3.32 3.78
C GLN A 208 -4.28 -4.16 4.57
N PRO A 209 -4.32 -5.49 4.38
CA PRO A 209 -5.01 -6.33 5.33
C PRO A 209 -4.34 -6.29 6.69
N ILE A 210 -5.18 -6.31 7.72
CA ILE A 210 -4.75 -6.47 9.10
C ILE A 210 -5.14 -7.83 9.64
N TRP A 211 -4.29 -8.39 10.51
CA TRP A 211 -4.70 -9.47 11.40
C TRP A 211 -4.48 -9.05 12.86
N LYS A 212 -5.52 -9.16 13.67
CA LYS A 212 -5.52 -8.77 15.08
C LYS A 212 -5.23 -9.96 15.97
N THR A 213 -4.28 -9.79 16.87
CA THR A 213 -3.90 -10.79 17.88
C THR A 213 -4.33 -10.36 19.29
N LYS A 214 -4.34 -11.32 20.22
CA LYS A 214 -4.54 -11.05 21.66
C LYS A 214 -3.28 -10.45 22.27
N GLY A 215 -3.08 -9.14 22.08
CA GLY A 215 -1.86 -8.44 22.46
C GLY A 215 -0.65 -8.99 21.70
N LYS A 216 0.42 -9.38 22.43
CA LYS A 216 1.61 -10.04 21.86
C LYS A 216 1.47 -11.54 21.60
N SER A 217 0.37 -12.15 22.01
CA SER A 217 0.11 -13.57 21.78
C SER A 217 0.07 -13.90 20.28
N PRO A 218 0.47 -15.10 19.84
CA PRO A 218 0.23 -15.57 18.49
C PRO A 218 -1.25 -15.95 18.26
N LEU A 219 -2.12 -15.84 19.25
CA LEU A 219 -3.54 -16.17 19.09
C LEU A 219 -4.32 -14.99 18.49
N LEU A 220 -5.16 -15.29 17.49
CA LEU A 220 -6.08 -14.33 16.90
C LEU A 220 -7.11 -13.82 17.90
N ALA A 221 -7.52 -12.56 17.74
CA ALA A 221 -8.67 -11.99 18.43
C ALA A 221 -9.99 -12.48 17.80
N ASP A 222 -11.11 -12.35 18.52
CA ASP A 222 -12.42 -12.81 18.03
C ASP A 222 -12.87 -12.05 16.77
N ASN A 223 -12.46 -10.79 16.67
CA ASN A 223 -12.48 -9.94 15.49
C ASN A 223 -11.04 -9.81 14.97
N ALA A 224 -10.69 -10.61 13.96
CA ALA A 224 -9.31 -10.82 13.56
C ALA A 224 -8.93 -10.08 12.29
N PHE A 225 -9.78 -10.08 11.26
CA PHE A 225 -9.36 -9.68 9.92
C PHE A 225 -10.15 -8.49 9.38
N ASP A 226 -9.44 -7.61 8.68
CA ASP A 226 -10.01 -6.51 7.92
C ASP A 226 -9.07 -6.08 6.79
N ILE A 227 -9.54 -5.25 5.87
CA ILE A 227 -8.73 -4.62 4.82
C ILE A 227 -8.84 -3.10 4.94
N PHE A 228 -7.69 -2.46 5.11
CA PHE A 228 -7.52 -1.01 4.96
C PHE A 228 -6.87 -0.72 3.61
N VAL A 229 -7.57 0.03 2.76
CA VAL A 229 -7.10 0.47 1.45
C VAL A 229 -6.63 1.90 1.58
N TRP A 230 -5.38 2.19 1.25
CA TRP A 230 -4.88 3.56 1.16
C TRP A 230 -4.95 4.02 -0.28
N SER A 231 -5.48 5.23 -0.47
CA SER A 231 -5.25 5.95 -1.72
C SER A 231 -3.76 6.26 -1.91
N ASP A 232 -3.37 6.51 -3.16
CA ASP A 232 -2.06 7.06 -3.49
C ASP A 232 -1.77 8.34 -2.69
N PHE A 233 -2.73 9.26 -2.61
CA PHE A 233 -2.60 10.50 -1.85
C PHE A 233 -2.48 10.25 -0.35
N ALA A 234 -3.26 9.34 0.23
CA ALA A 234 -3.18 9.04 1.67
C ALA A 234 -1.83 8.45 2.04
N LEU A 235 -1.26 7.56 1.21
CA LEU A 235 0.09 7.06 1.44
C LEU A 235 1.12 8.20 1.37
N CYS A 236 1.02 9.06 0.35
CA CYS A 236 1.90 10.22 0.21
C CYS A 236 1.81 11.17 1.40
N ARG A 237 0.59 11.45 1.87
CA ARG A 237 0.32 12.34 2.99
C ARG A 237 1.12 11.96 4.24
N THR A 238 1.28 10.65 4.49
CA THR A 238 2.03 10.16 5.66
C THR A 238 3.48 10.66 5.73
N PHE A 239 4.19 10.70 4.59
CA PHE A 239 5.56 11.18 4.56
C PHE A 239 5.65 12.70 4.39
N ILE A 240 4.69 13.35 3.73
CA ILE A 240 4.66 14.82 3.62
C ILE A 240 4.42 15.44 5.01
N ASP A 241 3.45 14.94 5.80
CA ASP A 241 3.19 15.41 7.16
C ASP A 241 4.40 15.28 8.08
N ARG A 242 5.16 14.19 7.90
CA ARG A 242 6.38 13.91 8.68
C ARG A 242 7.61 14.68 8.17
N SER A 243 7.47 15.41 7.08
CA SER A 243 8.50 16.29 6.52
C SER A 243 8.30 17.77 6.91
N THR A 244 7.29 18.10 7.73
CA THR A 244 6.97 19.50 8.10
C THR A 244 7.93 20.12 9.11
N SER A 245 8.57 19.32 9.97
CA SER A 245 9.48 19.84 11.00
C SER A 245 10.82 20.23 10.37
N PRO A 246 11.31 21.48 10.53
CA PRO A 246 12.63 21.88 10.05
C PRO A 246 13.67 20.94 10.63
N GLN A 247 14.40 20.23 9.76
CA GLN A 247 15.49 19.37 10.17
C GLN A 247 16.80 19.94 9.61
N THR A 248 17.88 19.73 10.36
CA THR A 248 19.23 20.02 9.86
C THR A 248 19.64 19.06 8.73
N GLU A 249 19.04 17.86 8.68
CA GLU A 249 19.33 16.83 7.68
C GLU A 249 18.08 16.26 7.01
N VAL A 250 18.23 15.87 5.73
CA VAL A 250 17.19 15.19 4.96
C VAL A 250 16.98 13.77 5.50
N ASN A 251 15.87 13.55 6.19
CA ASN A 251 15.46 12.22 6.65
C ASN A 251 14.70 11.43 5.54
N ARG A 252 14.30 10.19 5.85
CA ARG A 252 13.57 9.31 4.91
C ARG A 252 12.24 9.90 4.42
N PHE A 253 11.52 10.61 5.27
CA PHE A 253 10.26 11.24 4.91
C PHE A 253 10.48 12.41 3.95
N MET A 254 11.45 13.29 4.26
CA MET A 254 11.77 14.42 3.39
C MET A 254 12.36 13.96 2.06
N ARG A 255 13.16 12.89 2.04
CA ARG A 255 13.61 12.23 0.81
C ARG A 255 12.42 11.77 -0.05
N SER A 256 11.41 11.16 0.57
CA SER A 256 10.20 10.70 -0.12
C SER A 256 9.42 11.87 -0.71
N SER A 257 9.29 12.97 0.05
CA SER A 257 8.67 14.23 -0.39
C SER A 257 9.42 14.85 -1.57
N ALA A 258 10.75 14.95 -1.49
CA ALA A 258 11.58 15.48 -2.57
C ALA A 258 11.48 14.62 -3.84
N ARG A 259 11.50 13.29 -3.71
CA ARG A 259 11.33 12.36 -4.84
C ARG A 259 9.96 12.50 -5.49
N LEU A 260 8.88 12.57 -4.70
CA LEU A 260 7.53 12.80 -5.23
C LEU A 260 7.45 14.13 -6.00
N ALA A 261 7.92 15.23 -5.41
CA ALA A 261 7.93 16.54 -6.05
C ALA A 261 8.73 16.52 -7.36
N LYS A 262 9.91 15.87 -7.36
CA LYS A 262 10.75 15.73 -8.56
C LYS A 262 10.04 14.95 -9.66
N VAL A 263 9.44 13.80 -9.33
CA VAL A 263 8.73 12.97 -10.32
C VAL A 263 7.56 13.75 -10.92
N LEU A 264 6.72 14.39 -10.10
CA LEU A 264 5.58 15.18 -10.58
C LEU A 264 6.02 16.38 -11.43
N TYR A 265 7.11 17.05 -11.06
CA TYR A 265 7.67 18.14 -11.85
C TYR A 265 8.23 17.68 -13.20
N ASP A 266 8.94 16.56 -13.24
CA ASP A 266 9.49 16.00 -14.50
C ASP A 266 8.38 15.53 -15.44
N LEU A 267 7.36 14.86 -14.89
CA LEU A 267 6.18 14.41 -15.63
C LEU A 267 5.37 15.57 -16.19
N SER A 268 5.12 16.60 -15.38
CA SER A 268 4.38 17.79 -15.83
C SER A 268 5.14 18.61 -16.86
N SER A 269 6.48 18.53 -16.89
CA SER A 269 7.33 19.26 -17.82
C SER A 269 7.56 18.52 -19.15
N THR A 270 7.69 17.19 -19.11
CA THR A 270 8.15 16.40 -20.27
C THR A 270 7.22 15.24 -20.66
N GLY A 271 6.18 14.98 -19.85
CA GLY A 271 5.31 13.81 -19.98
C GLY A 271 5.92 12.51 -19.45
N LYS A 272 7.21 12.48 -19.12
CA LYS A 272 7.94 11.29 -18.64
C LYS A 272 8.93 11.62 -17.51
N ALA A 273 9.32 10.62 -16.73
CA ALA A 273 10.37 10.76 -15.71
C ALA A 273 11.45 9.66 -15.82
N HIS A 274 12.68 10.01 -15.47
CA HIS A 274 13.77 9.04 -15.29
C HIS A 274 13.75 8.51 -13.86
N LEU A 275 12.82 7.61 -13.57
CA LEU A 275 12.57 7.10 -12.23
C LEU A 275 13.81 6.44 -11.63
N GLU A 276 14.55 5.62 -12.41
CA GLU A 276 15.76 4.97 -11.89
C GLU A 276 16.79 6.02 -11.50
N LYS A 277 16.97 7.08 -12.30
CA LYS A 277 17.88 8.18 -12.00
C LYS A 277 17.46 8.96 -10.76
N ILE A 278 16.18 9.30 -10.63
CA ILE A 278 15.65 10.03 -9.47
C ILE A 278 15.90 9.23 -8.18
N TYR A 279 15.54 7.95 -8.17
CA TYR A 279 15.64 7.12 -6.97
C TYR A 279 17.07 6.71 -6.61
N SER A 280 17.99 6.67 -7.58
CA SER A 280 19.42 6.40 -7.36
C SER A 280 20.23 7.65 -7.00
N ALA A 281 19.87 8.83 -7.50
CA ALA A 281 20.56 10.09 -7.21
C ALA A 281 20.11 10.71 -5.89
N LEU A 282 18.80 10.78 -5.64
CA LEU A 282 18.23 11.44 -4.45
C LEU A 282 18.25 10.50 -3.24
N THR A 283 19.41 9.94 -2.90
CA THR A 283 19.58 9.03 -1.75
C THR A 283 19.85 9.77 -0.45
N TYR A 284 20.52 10.93 -0.54
CA TYR A 284 20.95 11.74 0.60
C TYR A 284 21.72 10.92 1.65
N GLY A 285 22.53 9.95 1.21
CA GLY A 285 23.32 9.08 2.09
C GLY A 285 22.48 8.12 2.96
N LEU A 286 21.17 8.03 2.73
CA LEU A 286 20.28 7.08 3.39
C LEU A 286 20.27 5.75 2.62
N GLN A 287 20.05 4.64 3.34
CA GLN A 287 19.87 3.32 2.74
C GLN A 287 18.71 3.31 1.72
N SER A 288 18.88 2.56 0.63
CA SER A 288 17.97 2.53 -0.53
C SER A 288 17.00 1.35 -0.53
N ASP A 289 17.10 0.40 0.40
CA ASP A 289 16.22 -0.79 0.46
C ASP A 289 14.80 -0.46 0.95
N LYS A 290 14.67 0.61 1.74
CA LYS A 290 13.42 1.08 2.35
C LYS A 290 13.26 2.57 2.10
N GLU A 291 12.07 2.95 1.64
CA GLU A 291 11.74 4.36 1.44
C GLU A 291 11.52 5.03 2.79
N PHE A 292 10.55 4.53 3.57
CA PHE A 292 10.26 4.93 4.94
C PHE A 292 9.53 3.80 5.69
N ALA A 293 9.37 3.97 7.00
CA ALA A 293 8.56 3.10 7.85
C ALA A 293 7.74 3.94 8.82
N LEU A 294 6.53 3.49 9.12
CA LEU A 294 5.61 4.09 10.08
C LEU A 294 5.31 3.05 11.15
N SER A 295 5.55 3.38 12.42
CA SER A 295 5.14 2.52 13.53
C SER A 295 3.63 2.57 13.76
N GLY A 296 3.09 1.62 14.52
CA GLY A 296 1.70 1.59 14.96
C GLY A 296 1.26 2.87 15.67
N LYS A 297 2.18 3.50 16.42
CA LYS A 297 1.95 4.81 17.05
C LYS A 297 1.64 5.91 16.03
N ILE A 298 2.18 5.81 14.82
CA ILE A 298 1.98 6.77 13.74
C ILE A 298 0.76 6.36 12.91
N THR A 299 0.71 5.12 12.41
CA THR A 299 -0.34 4.66 11.49
C THR A 299 -1.74 4.74 12.10
N ARG A 300 -1.89 4.54 13.42
CA ARG A 300 -3.20 4.63 14.10
C ARG A 300 -3.91 5.98 13.92
N HIS A 301 -3.15 7.06 13.70
CA HIS A 301 -3.72 8.40 13.50
C HIS A 301 -4.32 8.56 12.09
N TYR A 302 -3.82 7.81 11.12
CA TYR A 302 -4.35 7.78 9.75
C TYR A 302 -5.41 6.68 9.57
N MET A 303 -5.25 5.53 10.26
CA MET A 303 -6.21 4.43 10.30
C MET A 303 -7.30 4.67 11.35
N ASN A 304 -7.89 5.87 11.36
CA ASN A 304 -8.90 6.25 12.33
C ASN A 304 -10.28 5.70 11.94
N SER A 305 -10.50 4.42 12.22
CA SER A 305 -11.76 3.71 12.02
C SER A 305 -12.03 2.76 13.19
N PRO A 306 -13.29 2.58 13.64
CA PRO A 306 -13.65 1.56 14.62
C PRO A 306 -13.17 0.16 14.21
N ARG A 307 -13.08 -0.11 12.90
CA ARG A 307 -12.61 -1.37 12.33
C ARG A 307 -11.13 -1.67 12.58
N ARG A 308 -10.33 -0.69 13.03
CA ARG A 308 -8.97 -0.92 13.53
C ARG A 308 -9.00 -1.64 14.88
N VAL A 309 -9.96 -1.28 15.72
CA VAL A 309 -10.14 -1.86 17.07
C VAL A 309 -10.95 -3.15 16.99
N HIS A 310 -12.00 -3.17 16.16
CA HIS A 310 -12.88 -4.31 15.94
C HIS A 310 -12.92 -4.67 14.44
N PRO A 311 -11.91 -5.39 13.93
CA PRO A 311 -11.89 -5.91 12.55
C PRO A 311 -13.20 -6.64 12.20
N ILE A 312 -13.71 -6.46 10.98
CA ILE A 312 -15.05 -6.93 10.65
C ILE A 312 -15.17 -8.46 10.60
N LEU A 313 -14.08 -9.18 10.32
CA LEU A 313 -14.13 -10.64 10.11
C LEU A 313 -13.52 -11.45 11.27
N PRO A 314 -14.17 -12.57 11.65
CA PRO A 314 -13.68 -13.47 12.69
C PRO A 314 -12.62 -14.47 12.17
N PRO A 315 -11.86 -15.14 13.06
CA PRO A 315 -10.87 -16.16 12.69
C PRO A 315 -11.42 -17.32 11.85
N LYS A 316 -12.69 -17.68 12.03
CA LYS A 316 -13.32 -18.82 11.34
C LYS A 316 -13.29 -18.72 9.81
N ILE A 317 -13.14 -17.52 9.24
CA ILE A 317 -13.02 -17.37 7.78
C ILE A 317 -11.82 -18.12 7.21
N LEU A 318 -10.79 -18.42 8.03
CA LEU A 318 -9.57 -19.08 7.54
C LEU A 318 -9.86 -20.44 6.92
N THR A 319 -10.88 -21.17 7.39
CA THR A 319 -11.29 -22.45 6.82
C THR A 319 -12.01 -22.30 5.47
N GLU A 320 -12.57 -21.13 5.19
CA GLU A 320 -13.16 -20.77 3.90
C GLU A 320 -12.11 -20.19 2.94
N LEU A 321 -11.05 -19.56 3.45
CA LEU A 321 -9.99 -18.93 2.66
C LEU A 321 -8.89 -19.89 2.23
N ILE A 322 -8.46 -20.78 3.14
CA ILE A 322 -7.38 -21.74 2.95
C ILE A 322 -8.01 -23.10 2.67
N LEU A 323 -7.89 -23.55 1.42
CA LEU A 323 -8.65 -24.69 0.92
C LEU A 323 -7.75 -25.91 0.70
N ASN A 324 -8.37 -27.10 0.75
CA ASN A 324 -7.79 -28.36 0.32
C ASN A 324 -6.45 -28.72 1.00
N GLY A 325 -6.32 -28.45 2.30
CA GLY A 325 -5.12 -28.77 3.07
C GLY A 325 -3.98 -27.76 2.90
N GLY A 326 -4.27 -26.55 2.41
CA GLY A 326 -3.28 -25.48 2.23
C GLY A 326 -2.63 -25.01 3.53
N GLU A 327 -3.30 -25.16 4.67
CA GLU A 327 -2.76 -24.85 5.99
C GLU A 327 -1.51 -25.69 6.31
N LYS A 328 -1.43 -26.90 5.76
CA LYS A 328 -0.25 -27.80 5.89
C LYS A 328 0.95 -27.34 5.05
N LYS A 329 0.78 -26.33 4.20
CA LYS A 329 1.86 -25.71 3.40
C LYS A 329 2.46 -24.49 4.09
N LEU A 330 1.84 -24.02 5.17
CA LEU A 330 2.33 -22.90 5.96
C LEU A 330 3.56 -23.31 6.78
N SER A 331 4.39 -22.33 7.11
CA SER A 331 5.67 -22.55 7.81
C SER A 331 5.67 -21.72 9.10
N PRO A 332 5.45 -22.35 10.28
CA PRO A 332 5.21 -21.67 11.56
C PRO A 332 6.38 -20.82 12.09
N GLU A 333 7.55 -20.82 11.46
CA GLU A 333 8.62 -19.87 11.77
C GLU A 333 8.30 -18.44 11.31
N ARG A 334 7.29 -18.29 10.44
CA ARG A 334 6.80 -16.99 9.96
C ARG A 334 5.68 -16.50 10.85
N ARG A 335 5.71 -15.25 11.29
CA ARG A 335 4.79 -14.72 12.32
C ARG A 335 3.31 -14.90 11.99
N PHE A 336 2.88 -14.69 10.75
CA PHE A 336 1.48 -14.87 10.36
C PHE A 336 1.10 -16.35 10.24
N ASP A 337 1.91 -17.16 9.56
CA ASP A 337 1.75 -18.61 9.52
C ASP A 337 1.69 -19.24 10.91
N GLN A 338 2.55 -18.77 11.82
CA GLN A 338 2.55 -19.14 13.23
C GLN A 338 1.22 -18.83 13.91
N THR A 339 0.69 -17.64 13.63
CA THR A 339 -0.60 -17.18 14.15
C THR A 339 -1.73 -18.08 13.65
N ILE A 340 -1.73 -18.44 12.36
CA ILE A 340 -2.68 -19.41 11.80
C ILE A 340 -2.49 -20.75 12.51
N TYR A 341 -1.29 -21.32 12.49
CA TYR A 341 -0.98 -22.62 13.08
C TYR A 341 -1.51 -22.77 14.52
N TYR A 342 -1.22 -21.80 15.41
CA TYR A 342 -1.68 -21.86 16.80
C TYR A 342 -3.15 -21.52 17.00
N SER A 343 -3.73 -20.67 16.14
CA SER A 343 -5.14 -20.28 16.28
C SER A 343 -6.09 -21.29 15.66
N THR A 344 -5.61 -22.11 14.72
CA THR A 344 -6.45 -22.97 13.89
C THR A 344 -6.25 -24.46 14.12
N GLU A 345 -5.41 -24.86 15.08
CA GLU A 345 -5.25 -26.28 15.47
C GLU A 345 -6.59 -26.89 15.92
N SER A 346 -7.50 -26.12 16.53
CA SER A 346 -8.89 -26.57 16.75
C SER A 346 -9.80 -26.37 15.54
N LEU A 347 -9.64 -25.25 14.80
CA LEU A 347 -10.55 -24.88 13.69
C LEU A 347 -10.49 -25.83 12.48
N PHE A 348 -9.31 -26.38 12.14
CA PHE A 348 -9.18 -27.32 11.02
C PHE A 348 -9.35 -28.79 11.43
N ASN A 349 -9.38 -29.10 12.73
CA ASN A 349 -9.60 -30.46 13.25
C ASN A 349 -11.09 -30.77 13.51
N GLU A 350 -11.97 -29.77 13.41
CA GLU A 350 -13.44 -29.90 13.54
C GLU A 350 -14.16 -30.12 12.18
N LEU A 351 -13.41 -30.21 11.08
CA LEU A 351 -13.88 -30.54 9.72
C LEU A 351 -13.50 -31.98 9.36
#